data_AF-A0AAJ5JXQ4-F1
#
_entry.id   AF-A0AAJ5JXQ4-F1
#
_cell.length_a   1.000
_cell.length_b   1.000
_cell.length_c   1.000
_cell.angle_alpha   90.00
_cell.angle_beta   90.00
_cell.angle_gamma   90.00
#
_symmetry.space_group_name_H-M   'P 1'
#
loop_
_entity.id
_entity.type
_entity.pdbx_description
1 polymer ?
#
loop_
_entity_poly.entity_id
_entity_poly.type
_entity_poly.pdbx_seq_one_letter_code
_entity_poly.pdbx_strand_id
1 'polypeptide(L)'
;MQVPLGVVWSARPVSGPQATLTPGLPVRFGREQFVPVNLKTSLTVPAVVNLLAEAPARRSPATTGLRIAFPLAVNPAVPAPSPLAAGQEFLRLGGDAVYRRAGQGLPYPALTGRVLTLRRLEAGRAVFFTDGLGEVVREGDPQAGFSDLAPLVDDPALPALKGRYEGKPVWAYGGLGGVCQPAPEMSQGVEAPLREPLKVRRVLRLARPLVLNASGGFGDEVGHGADSIALTPLVFLLDSRALGPNGSFSATGAAAEQLHEQLLNGAGMTDTAACGVSFPAFLPDTWAVERVFSLTPPSAAVPAEPPADPRGLTRWQYAWLFGFPSATFGTRDELLKKSVWEYRNIPFPASVTFDAAGKVGSVEVPRLP
;
A
#
# COMPACT_ATOMS: atom_id res chain seq x y z
N MET A 1 13.60 0.11 25.97
CA MET A 1 14.67 -0.84 25.61
C MET A 1 15.46 -0.26 24.45
N GLN A 2 16.78 -0.11 24.58
CA GLN A 2 17.64 0.28 23.44
C GLN A 2 17.94 -0.97 22.60
N VAL A 3 17.89 -0.83 21.28
CA VAL A 3 18.22 -1.90 20.33
C VAL A 3 19.04 -1.34 19.16
N PRO A 4 20.06 -2.08 18.67
CA PRO A 4 20.80 -1.68 17.49
C PRO A 4 19.94 -1.80 16.23
N LEU A 5 20.22 -0.93 15.26
CA LEU A 5 19.58 -0.95 13.94
C LEU A 5 20.57 -1.45 12.88
N GLY A 6 20.18 -2.50 12.17
CA GLY A 6 20.87 -2.92 10.95
C GLY A 6 20.32 -2.11 9.78
N VAL A 7 21.15 -1.29 9.13
CA VAL A 7 20.72 -0.52 7.94
C VAL A 7 20.74 -1.41 6.71
N VAL A 8 19.58 -1.59 6.09
CA VAL A 8 19.42 -2.32 4.82
C VAL A 8 19.58 -1.35 3.65
N TRP A 9 19.01 -0.14 3.78
CA TRP A 9 19.15 0.96 2.83
C TRP A 9 18.98 2.30 3.56
N SER A 10 19.59 3.37 3.05
CA SER A 10 19.37 4.73 3.53
C SER A 10 19.52 5.74 2.41
N ALA A 11 18.75 6.82 2.45
CA ALA A 11 18.81 7.87 1.43
C ALA A 11 20.17 8.60 1.40
N ARG A 12 20.90 8.57 2.51
CA ARG A 12 22.28 9.05 2.67
C ARG A 12 23.01 8.14 3.66
N PRO A 13 24.34 8.00 3.58
CA PRO A 13 25.11 7.20 4.54
C PRO A 13 24.79 7.58 5.99
N VAL A 14 24.55 6.57 6.83
CA VAL A 14 24.25 6.73 8.26
C VAL A 14 25.27 5.93 9.07
N SER A 15 25.83 6.55 10.12
CA SER A 15 26.76 5.88 11.05
C SER A 15 26.09 5.61 12.41
N GLY A 16 26.16 4.36 12.87
CA GLY A 16 25.74 3.95 14.22
C GLY A 16 24.29 4.25 14.60
N PRO A 17 23.28 3.95 13.76
CA PRO A 17 21.90 4.24 14.12
C PRO A 17 21.42 3.39 15.30
N GLN A 18 20.71 4.04 16.22
CA GLN A 18 20.13 3.40 17.40
C GLN A 18 18.61 3.56 17.39
N ALA A 19 17.94 2.60 18.02
CA ALA A 19 16.51 2.65 18.30
C ALA A 19 16.23 2.48 19.79
N THR A 20 15.21 3.18 20.26
CA THR A 20 14.60 2.97 21.57
C THR A 20 13.16 2.51 21.34
N LEU A 21 12.84 1.36 21.92
CA LEU A 21 11.51 0.78 21.94
C LEU A 21 10.84 1.04 23.29
N THR A 22 9.66 1.65 23.27
CA THR A 22 8.85 1.91 24.46
C THR A 22 7.51 1.21 24.31
N PRO A 23 7.17 0.21 25.17
CA PRO A 23 5.88 -0.44 25.12
C PRO A 23 4.76 0.55 25.46
N GLY A 24 3.68 0.47 24.70
CA GLY A 24 2.43 1.19 24.95
C GLY A 24 1.46 0.39 25.80
N LEU A 25 0.20 0.83 25.84
CA LEU A 25 -0.87 0.11 26.54
C LEU A 25 -1.31 -1.13 25.75
N PRO A 26 -1.53 -2.28 26.39
CA PRO A 26 -2.06 -3.46 25.72
C PRO A 26 -3.41 -3.18 25.05
N VAL A 27 -3.55 -3.60 23.80
CA VAL A 27 -4.76 -3.52 23.00
C VAL A 27 -5.26 -4.93 22.74
N ARG A 28 -6.57 -5.14 22.87
CA ARG A 28 -7.19 -6.44 22.56
C ARG A 28 -7.59 -6.48 21.09
N PHE A 29 -7.19 -7.51 20.37
CA PHE A 29 -7.61 -7.75 18.99
C PHE A 29 -8.17 -9.17 18.90
N GLY A 30 -9.51 -9.28 18.76
CA GLY A 30 -10.20 -10.55 18.90
C GLY A 30 -9.95 -11.20 20.28
N ARG A 31 -9.36 -12.39 20.29
CA ARG A 31 -9.01 -13.13 21.53
C ARG A 31 -7.59 -12.84 22.02
N GLU A 32 -6.79 -12.12 21.25
CA GLU A 32 -5.37 -11.88 21.52
C GLU A 32 -5.14 -10.50 22.15
N GLN A 33 -4.06 -10.37 22.92
CA GLN A 33 -3.59 -9.10 23.47
C GLN A 33 -2.27 -8.72 22.81
N PHE A 34 -2.21 -7.50 22.28
CA PHE A 34 -1.04 -6.94 21.62
C PHE A 34 -0.54 -5.74 22.41
N VAL A 35 0.78 -5.60 22.55
CA VAL A 35 1.38 -4.38 23.13
C VAL A 35 1.99 -3.59 21.98
N PRO A 36 1.40 -2.45 21.56
CA PRO A 36 2.01 -1.60 20.55
C PRO A 36 3.35 -1.09 21.08
N VAL A 37 4.35 -0.99 20.22
CA VAL A 37 5.68 -0.52 20.61
C VAL A 37 5.98 0.77 19.87
N ASN A 38 6.22 1.83 20.62
CA ASN A 38 6.70 3.09 20.07
C ASN A 38 8.18 2.96 19.74
N LEU A 39 8.54 3.23 18.48
CA LEU A 39 9.91 3.25 18.00
C LEU A 39 10.40 4.70 17.93
N LYS A 40 11.44 5.02 18.71
CA LYS A 40 12.22 6.25 18.55
C LYS A 40 13.56 5.89 17.94
N THR A 41 13.99 6.58 16.90
CA THR A 41 15.26 6.32 16.21
C THR A 41 16.15 7.56 16.20
N SER A 42 17.47 7.36 16.11
CA SER A 42 18.45 8.42 15.85
C SER A 42 18.61 8.77 14.36
N LEU A 43 17.85 8.11 13.48
CA LEU A 43 17.87 8.40 12.04
C LEU A 43 17.39 9.82 11.77
N THR A 44 18.07 10.50 10.85
CA THR A 44 17.72 11.86 10.37
C THR A 44 17.29 11.87 8.90
N VAL A 45 17.38 10.73 8.23
CA VAL A 45 17.01 10.54 6.83
C VAL A 45 16.14 9.29 6.67
N PRO A 46 15.32 9.21 5.60
CA PRO A 46 14.58 7.99 5.29
C PRO A 46 15.53 6.78 5.14
N ALA A 47 15.16 5.65 5.76
CA ALA A 47 15.95 4.43 5.72
C ALA A 47 15.06 3.19 5.84
N VAL A 48 15.58 2.05 5.36
CA VAL A 48 15.06 0.73 5.69
C VAL A 48 16.02 0.06 6.66
N VAL A 49 15.48 -0.37 7.79
CA VAL A 49 16.25 -0.93 8.91
C VAL A 49 15.65 -2.23 9.42
N ASN A 50 16.51 -3.11 9.89
CA ASN A 50 16.13 -4.25 10.70
C ASN A 50 16.37 -3.89 12.17
N LEU A 51 15.37 -4.13 13.02
CA LEU A 51 15.58 -4.12 14.46
C LEU A 51 16.35 -5.38 14.82
N LEU A 52 17.60 -5.22 15.26
CA LEU A 52 18.43 -6.32 15.72
C LEU A 52 18.04 -6.59 17.17
N ALA A 53 16.91 -7.26 17.39
CA ALA A 53 16.67 -7.89 18.68
C ALA A 53 17.62 -9.09 18.79
N GLU A 54 18.39 -9.18 19.86
CA GLU A 54 19.04 -10.43 20.24
C GLU A 54 17.92 -11.47 20.42
N ALA A 55 17.70 -12.32 19.41
CA ALA A 55 16.79 -13.43 19.54
C ALA A 55 17.36 -14.37 20.62
N PRO A 56 16.62 -14.76 21.67
CA PRO A 56 17.04 -15.89 22.47
C PRO A 56 17.06 -17.11 21.55
N ALA A 57 18.27 -17.55 21.23
CA ALA A 57 18.48 -18.76 20.47
C ALA A 57 17.88 -19.94 21.26
N ARG A 58 16.96 -20.64 20.59
CA ARG A 58 16.54 -22.03 20.83
C ARG A 58 15.66 -22.33 22.07
N ARG A 59 14.53 -22.98 21.74
CA ARG A 59 13.78 -23.96 22.55
C ARG A 59 13.22 -23.46 23.90
N SER A 60 12.09 -22.74 23.85
CA SER A 60 11.08 -22.84 24.91
C SER A 60 9.68 -22.57 24.32
N PRO A 61 8.65 -23.40 24.57
CA PRO A 61 7.32 -23.25 23.95
C PRO A 61 6.51 -22.04 24.46
N ALA A 62 7.03 -21.27 25.41
CA ALA A 62 6.28 -20.22 26.10
C ALA A 62 7.10 -18.94 26.36
N THR A 63 7.97 -18.54 25.43
CA THR A 63 8.69 -17.26 25.57
C THR A 63 8.02 -16.14 24.77
N THR A 64 7.51 -15.18 25.52
CA THR A 64 7.18 -13.79 25.17
C THR A 64 8.40 -13.07 24.58
N GLY A 65 8.84 -13.50 23.39
CA GLY A 65 9.88 -12.82 22.62
C GLY A 65 9.26 -11.75 21.71
N LEU A 66 9.91 -10.59 21.63
CA LEU A 66 9.58 -9.55 20.66
C LEU A 66 9.81 -10.10 19.23
N ARG A 67 8.73 -10.51 18.56
CA ARG A 67 8.77 -10.92 17.15
C ARG A 67 8.59 -9.69 16.26
N ILE A 68 9.69 -9.16 15.74
CA ILE A 68 9.66 -8.20 14.63
C ILE A 68 9.95 -9.01 13.38
N ALA A 69 8.90 -9.30 12.60
CA ALA A 69 8.98 -10.23 11.46
C ALA A 69 9.45 -9.57 10.15
N PHE A 70 9.53 -8.24 10.09
CA PHE A 70 9.70 -7.48 8.85
C PHE A 70 10.71 -6.33 9.01
N PRO A 71 11.49 -5.98 7.96
CA PRO A 71 12.22 -4.73 7.92
C PRO A 71 11.27 -3.53 8.06
N LEU A 72 11.77 -2.43 8.62
CA LEU A 72 11.01 -1.20 8.85
C LEU A 72 11.52 -0.11 7.92
N ALA A 73 10.63 0.49 7.12
CA ALA A 73 10.95 1.76 6.46
C ALA A 73 10.56 2.92 7.38
N VAL A 74 11.55 3.67 7.80
CA VAL A 74 11.40 4.78 8.74
C VAL A 74 11.67 6.08 8.03
N ASN A 75 10.71 7.00 8.06
CA ASN A 75 10.95 8.40 7.75
C ASN A 75 10.84 9.25 9.04
N PRO A 76 11.96 9.77 9.57
CA PRO A 76 11.95 10.56 10.80
C PRO A 76 11.24 11.91 10.66
N ALA A 77 10.96 12.37 9.44
CA ALA A 77 10.22 13.62 9.20
C ALA A 77 8.70 13.46 9.30
N VAL A 78 8.18 12.23 9.34
CA VAL A 78 6.74 11.97 9.47
C VAL A 78 6.34 12.08 10.95
N PRO A 79 5.45 13.01 11.33
CA PRO A 79 5.05 13.17 12.72
C PRO A 79 4.13 12.03 13.17
N ALA A 80 4.19 11.72 14.47
CA ALA A 80 3.16 10.90 15.09
C ALA A 80 1.80 11.62 15.04
N PRO A 81 0.70 10.91 14.82
CA PRO A 81 -0.62 11.54 14.78
C PRO A 81 -0.96 12.14 16.15
N SER A 82 -1.60 13.30 16.15
CA SER A 82 -2.22 13.86 17.35
C SER A 82 -3.42 13.01 17.78
N PRO A 83 -3.88 13.12 19.04
CA PRO A 83 -5.15 12.54 19.46
C PRO A 83 -6.30 12.97 18.53
N LEU A 84 -7.38 12.17 18.47
CA LEU A 84 -8.56 12.47 17.66
C LEU A 84 -9.07 13.89 17.96
N ALA A 85 -8.99 14.78 16.97
CA ALA A 85 -9.38 16.17 17.10
C ALA A 85 -10.24 16.60 15.89
N ALA A 86 -11.15 17.56 16.13
CA ALA A 86 -11.92 18.14 15.04
C ALA A 86 -10.98 18.77 13.98
N GLY A 87 -11.28 18.54 12.71
CA GLY A 87 -10.44 18.91 11.57
C GLY A 87 -9.44 17.84 11.14
N GLN A 88 -9.16 16.82 11.97
CA GLN A 88 -8.26 15.73 11.60
C GLN A 88 -8.84 14.94 10.43
N GLU A 89 -8.03 14.73 9.40
CA GLU A 89 -8.39 13.92 8.24
C GLU A 89 -7.96 12.46 8.40
N PHE A 90 -8.75 11.56 7.83
CA PHE A 90 -8.51 10.12 7.85
C PHE A 90 -8.75 9.52 6.47
N LEU A 91 -7.96 8.51 6.13
CA LEU A 91 -8.29 7.56 5.06
C LEU A 91 -8.91 6.32 5.70
N ARG A 92 -10.01 5.84 5.12
CA ARG A 92 -10.57 4.54 5.48
C ARG A 92 -9.73 3.45 4.83
N LEU A 93 -9.20 2.54 5.64
CA LEU A 93 -8.35 1.42 5.19
C LEU A 93 -9.11 0.10 5.04
N GLY A 94 -10.38 0.05 5.46
CA GLY A 94 -11.25 -1.11 5.29
C GLY A 94 -11.78 -1.67 6.63
N GLY A 95 -12.57 -2.74 6.54
CA GLY A 95 -13.17 -3.44 7.68
C GLY A 95 -14.68 -3.24 7.86
N ASP A 96 -15.23 -3.97 8.83
CA ASP A 96 -16.67 -4.21 9.05
C ASP A 96 -17.40 -3.02 9.71
N ALA A 97 -16.76 -1.87 9.80
CA ALA A 97 -17.31 -0.70 10.46
C ALA A 97 -18.54 -0.16 9.71
N VAL A 98 -19.60 0.10 10.47
CA VAL A 98 -20.86 0.62 9.93
C VAL A 98 -20.81 2.14 9.89
N TYR A 99 -21.01 2.68 8.69
CA TYR A 99 -21.15 4.10 8.44
C TYR A 99 -22.58 4.44 8.05
N ARG A 100 -23.09 5.57 8.52
CA ARG A 100 -24.44 6.05 8.21
C ARG A 100 -24.45 7.47 7.68
N ARG A 101 -25.36 7.77 6.77
CA ARG A 101 -25.69 9.12 6.31
C ARG A 101 -27.18 9.35 6.52
N ALA A 102 -27.55 10.40 7.25
CA ALA A 102 -28.95 10.68 7.58
C ALA A 102 -29.72 9.45 8.14
N GLY A 103 -29.06 8.64 8.97
CA GLY A 103 -29.61 7.42 9.56
C GLY A 103 -29.53 6.15 8.69
N GLN A 104 -29.30 6.29 7.39
CA GLN A 104 -29.20 5.16 6.45
C GLN A 104 -27.77 4.61 6.41
N GLY A 105 -27.63 3.28 6.42
CA GLY A 105 -26.33 2.63 6.25
C GLY A 105 -25.73 2.89 4.86
N LEU A 106 -24.43 3.16 4.81
CA LEU A 106 -23.69 3.34 3.57
C LEU A 106 -23.11 2.00 3.09
N PRO A 107 -23.19 1.69 1.79
CA PRO A 107 -22.52 0.51 1.24
C PRO A 107 -21.00 0.70 1.27
N TYR A 108 -20.25 -0.40 1.28
CA TYR A 108 -18.79 -0.38 1.42
C TYR A 108 -18.09 0.54 0.40
N PRO A 109 -18.42 0.52 -0.91
CA PRO A 109 -17.75 1.36 -1.90
C PRO A 109 -18.05 2.86 -1.76
N ALA A 110 -19.10 3.24 -1.02
CA ALA A 110 -19.46 4.65 -0.88
C ALA A 110 -18.35 5.48 -0.22
N LEU A 111 -17.55 4.86 0.65
CA LEU A 111 -16.45 5.51 1.36
C LEU A 111 -15.05 5.09 0.88
N THR A 112 -14.95 4.08 0.02
CA THR A 112 -13.66 3.62 -0.52
C THR A 112 -12.99 4.73 -1.33
N GLY A 113 -11.72 5.00 -1.01
CA GLY A 113 -10.93 6.05 -1.66
C GLY A 113 -11.36 7.48 -1.33
N ARG A 114 -12.12 7.69 -0.24
CA ARG A 114 -12.49 9.03 0.26
C ARG A 114 -11.68 9.40 1.50
N VAL A 115 -11.47 10.71 1.64
CA VAL A 115 -10.95 11.31 2.88
C VAL A 115 -12.14 11.69 3.76
N LEU A 116 -12.03 11.35 5.04
CA LEU A 116 -13.00 11.62 6.09
C LEU A 116 -12.40 12.67 7.04
N THR A 117 -13.05 13.82 7.16
CA THR A 117 -12.60 14.89 8.07
C THR A 117 -13.44 14.84 9.34
N LEU A 118 -12.81 14.57 10.49
CA LEU A 118 -13.50 14.50 11.77
C LEU A 118 -14.11 15.87 12.12
N ARG A 119 -15.42 15.91 12.39
CA ARG A 119 -16.14 17.14 12.77
C ARG A 119 -16.35 17.21 14.26
N ARG A 120 -16.79 16.10 14.86
CA ARG A 120 -17.09 16.02 16.30
C ARG A 120 -17.01 14.58 16.79
N LEU A 121 -16.64 14.45 18.05
CA LEU A 121 -16.70 13.21 18.82
C LEU A 121 -17.92 13.27 19.73
N GLU A 122 -18.65 12.16 19.79
CA GLU A 122 -19.82 12.01 20.64
C GLU A 122 -19.71 10.70 21.41
N ALA A 123 -20.53 10.53 22.45
CA ALA A 123 -20.56 9.27 23.20
C ALA A 123 -20.98 8.13 22.26
N GLY A 124 -20.09 7.15 22.07
CA GLY A 124 -20.34 5.97 21.25
C GLY A 124 -20.40 6.20 19.74
N ARG A 125 -20.00 7.37 19.22
CA ARG A 125 -19.87 7.61 17.77
C ARG A 125 -18.94 8.78 17.43
N ALA A 126 -18.49 8.82 16.19
CA ALA A 126 -17.82 9.99 15.61
C ALA A 126 -18.55 10.46 14.36
N VAL A 127 -18.57 11.77 14.14
CA VAL A 127 -19.16 12.38 12.94
C VAL A 127 -18.07 12.97 12.08
N PHE A 128 -18.06 12.58 10.82
CA PHE A 128 -17.12 13.01 9.80
C PHE A 128 -17.84 13.78 8.71
N PHE A 129 -17.09 14.61 8.00
CA PHE A 129 -17.50 15.19 6.73
C PHE A 129 -16.69 14.53 5.61
N THR A 130 -17.31 14.29 4.45
CA THR A 130 -16.61 13.85 3.25
C THR A 130 -17.23 14.44 1.99
N ASP A 131 -16.37 14.84 1.06
CA ASP A 131 -16.81 15.44 -0.20
C ASP A 131 -17.76 14.51 -0.96
N GLY A 132 -18.86 15.06 -1.47
CA GLY A 132 -19.89 14.34 -2.21
C GLY A 132 -20.91 13.56 -1.37
N LEU A 133 -20.66 13.33 -0.07
CA LEU A 133 -21.65 12.71 0.83
C LEU A 133 -22.07 13.64 1.99
N GLY A 134 -21.27 14.64 2.34
CA GLY A 134 -21.56 15.52 3.46
C GLY A 134 -21.26 14.84 4.80
N GLU A 135 -22.13 15.03 5.80
CA GLU A 135 -21.95 14.40 7.11
C GLU A 135 -22.22 12.89 7.07
N VAL A 136 -21.28 12.12 7.63
CA VAL A 136 -21.37 10.68 7.84
C VAL A 136 -21.03 10.34 9.28
N VAL A 137 -21.76 9.38 9.85
CA VAL A 137 -21.61 8.94 11.24
C VAL A 137 -20.96 7.55 11.24
N ARG A 138 -19.93 7.38 12.06
CA ARG A 138 -19.29 6.09 12.35
C ARG A 138 -19.62 5.70 13.78
N GLU A 139 -20.34 4.61 13.97
CA GLU A 139 -20.71 4.11 15.31
C GLU A 139 -19.52 3.43 16.00
N GLY A 140 -19.36 3.62 17.30
CA GLY A 140 -18.32 3.00 18.13
C GLY A 140 -17.61 4.01 19.04
N ASP A 141 -16.95 3.50 20.07
CA ASP A 141 -16.32 4.31 21.10
C ASP A 141 -15.05 5.04 20.60
N PRO A 142 -15.04 6.38 20.53
CA PRO A 142 -13.85 7.12 20.14
C PRO A 142 -12.64 6.92 21.06
N GLN A 143 -12.87 6.57 22.34
CA GLN A 143 -11.77 6.34 23.29
C GLN A 143 -11.01 5.05 22.97
N ALA A 144 -11.69 4.06 22.38
CA ALA A 144 -11.06 2.85 21.86
C ALA A 144 -10.33 3.09 20.52
N GLY A 145 -10.57 4.24 19.87
CA GLY A 145 -10.08 4.54 18.53
C GLY A 145 -10.84 3.79 17.43
N PHE A 146 -10.45 4.05 16.18
CA PHE A 146 -11.10 3.50 15.00
C PHE A 146 -10.09 2.71 14.17
N SER A 147 -10.15 1.38 14.24
CA SER A 147 -9.23 0.47 13.56
C SER A 147 -9.36 0.47 12.04
N ASP A 148 -10.51 0.91 11.51
CA ASP A 148 -10.80 1.06 10.08
C ASP A 148 -10.30 2.38 9.49
N LEU A 149 -9.81 3.29 10.33
CA LEU A 149 -9.30 4.61 9.95
C LEU A 149 -7.79 4.70 10.13
N ALA A 150 -7.14 5.40 9.21
CA ALA A 150 -5.76 5.84 9.34
C ALA A 150 -5.69 7.36 9.28
N PRO A 151 -5.13 8.03 10.31
CA PRO A 151 -4.96 9.47 10.32
C PRO A 151 -4.01 9.90 9.21
N LEU A 152 -4.35 11.00 8.56
CA LEU A 152 -3.51 11.70 7.60
C LEU A 152 -2.66 12.75 8.32
N VAL A 153 -1.40 12.88 7.93
CA VAL A 153 -0.50 13.90 8.48
C VAL A 153 0.18 14.65 7.34
N ASP A 154 0.58 15.90 7.60
CA ASP A 154 1.49 16.60 6.71
C ASP A 154 2.95 16.29 7.09
N ASP A 155 3.83 16.34 6.09
CA ASP A 155 5.26 16.24 6.26
C ASP A 155 5.98 17.19 5.27
N PRO A 156 7.26 17.52 5.48
CA PRO A 156 7.98 18.49 4.63
C PRO A 156 8.14 18.08 3.16
N ALA A 157 8.07 16.78 2.83
CA ALA A 157 8.22 16.29 1.45
C ALA A 157 6.88 16.28 0.69
N LEU A 158 5.76 16.19 1.41
CA LEU A 158 4.43 16.07 0.83
C LEU A 158 4.04 17.22 -0.12
N PRO A 159 4.33 18.51 0.14
CA PRO A 159 4.01 19.59 -0.79
C PRO A 159 4.65 19.45 -2.18
N ALA A 160 5.91 18.99 -2.23
CA ALA A 160 6.61 18.77 -3.50
C ALA A 160 5.97 17.62 -4.29
N LEU A 161 5.59 16.53 -3.62
CA LEU A 161 4.87 15.42 -4.24
C LEU A 161 3.49 15.84 -4.74
N LYS A 162 2.73 16.59 -3.93
CA LYS A 162 1.43 17.15 -4.32
C LYS A 162 1.56 18.00 -5.58
N GLY A 163 2.50 18.96 -5.59
CA GLY A 163 2.74 19.83 -6.76
C GLY A 163 3.18 19.07 -8.02
N ARG A 164 3.89 17.95 -7.86
CA ARG A 164 4.36 17.12 -8.97
C ARG A 164 3.28 16.20 -9.54
N TYR A 165 2.38 15.67 -8.71
CA TYR A 165 1.48 14.59 -9.10
C TYR A 165 -0.02 14.94 -9.02
N GLU A 166 -0.50 15.72 -8.05
CA GLU A 166 -1.93 15.98 -7.91
C GLU A 166 -2.52 16.68 -9.15
N GLY A 167 -3.64 16.17 -9.64
CA GLY A 167 -4.31 16.64 -10.84
C GLY A 167 -3.59 16.32 -12.16
N LYS A 168 -2.40 15.70 -12.12
CA LYS A 168 -1.63 15.34 -13.31
C LYS A 168 -1.99 13.94 -13.82
N PRO A 169 -1.88 13.70 -15.14
CA PRO A 169 -1.86 12.35 -15.67
C PRO A 169 -0.55 11.64 -15.29
N VAL A 170 -0.66 10.38 -14.89
CA VAL A 170 0.47 9.49 -14.64
C VAL A 170 0.24 8.16 -15.35
N TRP A 171 1.31 7.46 -15.68
CA TRP A 171 1.25 6.09 -16.18
C TRP A 171 1.91 5.17 -15.18
N ALA A 172 1.40 3.95 -15.07
CA ALA A 172 1.94 2.96 -14.16
C ALA A 172 2.81 1.94 -14.90
N TYR A 173 4.02 1.72 -14.40
CA TYR A 173 4.86 0.62 -14.87
C TYR A 173 4.23 -0.72 -14.48
N GLY A 174 4.16 -1.67 -15.43
CA GLY A 174 3.67 -3.03 -15.20
C GLY A 174 2.16 -3.21 -15.17
N GLY A 175 1.37 -2.14 -15.42
CA GLY A 175 -0.08 -2.18 -15.21
C GLY A 175 -0.39 -2.18 -13.71
N LEU A 176 -0.91 -1.05 -13.19
CA LEU A 176 -1.21 -0.94 -11.76
C LEU A 176 -2.41 -1.84 -11.40
N GLY A 177 -2.13 -3.06 -10.95
CA GLY A 177 -3.17 -3.98 -10.47
C GLY A 177 -3.67 -3.66 -9.07
N GLY A 178 -4.78 -4.26 -8.65
CA GLY A 178 -5.22 -4.31 -7.26
C GLY A 178 -6.54 -5.02 -7.08
N VAL A 179 -7.11 -4.89 -5.88
CA VAL A 179 -8.38 -5.50 -5.52
C VAL A 179 -9.31 -4.43 -4.98
N CYS A 180 -10.56 -4.46 -5.42
CA CYS A 180 -11.65 -3.66 -4.90
C CYS A 180 -12.64 -4.58 -4.20
N GLN A 181 -13.23 -4.10 -3.10
CA GLN A 181 -14.26 -4.83 -2.36
C GLN A 181 -15.63 -4.19 -2.61
N PRO A 182 -16.45 -4.76 -3.52
CA PRO A 182 -17.83 -4.27 -3.71
C PRO A 182 -18.71 -4.51 -2.48
N ALA A 183 -18.40 -5.54 -1.68
CA ALA A 183 -19.06 -5.90 -0.43
C ALA A 183 -18.05 -6.56 0.54
N PRO A 184 -18.34 -6.65 1.84
CA PRO A 184 -17.41 -7.22 2.83
C PRO A 184 -16.89 -8.63 2.52
N GLU A 185 -17.71 -9.48 1.88
CA GLU A 185 -17.39 -10.88 1.57
C GLU A 185 -17.02 -11.10 0.09
N MET A 186 -16.70 -10.03 -0.63
CA MET A 186 -16.43 -10.06 -2.07
C MET A 186 -15.21 -9.24 -2.42
N SER A 187 -14.44 -9.74 -3.38
CA SER A 187 -13.27 -9.05 -3.89
C SER A 187 -13.18 -9.19 -5.42
N GLN A 188 -12.78 -8.11 -6.08
CA GLN A 188 -12.65 -8.04 -7.53
C GLN A 188 -11.28 -7.46 -7.88
N GLY A 189 -10.54 -8.16 -8.72
CA GLY A 189 -9.30 -7.68 -9.31
C GLY A 189 -9.55 -6.58 -10.35
N VAL A 190 -8.76 -5.52 -10.25
CA VAL A 190 -8.77 -4.40 -11.19
C VAL A 190 -7.35 -4.07 -11.61
N GLU A 191 -7.22 -3.44 -12.78
CA GLU A 191 -5.92 -3.04 -13.30
C GLU A 191 -6.01 -1.72 -14.06
N ALA A 192 -4.97 -0.90 -13.90
CA ALA A 192 -4.78 0.27 -14.71
C ALA A 192 -4.28 -0.11 -16.11
N PRO A 193 -4.89 0.42 -17.17
CA PRO A 193 -4.39 0.23 -18.53
C PRO A 193 -2.95 0.75 -18.66
N LEU A 194 -2.08 -0.07 -19.24
CA LEU A 194 -0.65 0.23 -19.37
C LEU A 194 -0.36 1.56 -20.13
N ARG A 195 -1.21 1.90 -21.09
CA ARG A 195 -0.98 3.01 -22.03
C ARG A 195 -1.84 4.23 -21.77
N GLU A 196 -2.88 4.10 -20.97
CA GLU A 196 -3.76 5.22 -20.69
C GLU A 196 -3.34 5.92 -19.39
N PRO A 197 -3.49 7.25 -19.33
CA PRO A 197 -3.14 7.97 -18.12
C PRO A 197 -4.14 7.71 -17.00
N LEU A 198 -3.62 7.48 -15.81
CA LEU A 198 -4.35 7.56 -14.55
C LEU A 198 -4.30 9.00 -14.03
N LYS A 199 -5.43 9.49 -13.53
CA LYS A 199 -5.46 10.81 -12.88
C LYS A 199 -5.22 10.65 -11.38
N VAL A 200 -4.18 11.32 -10.86
CA VAL A 200 -3.96 11.41 -9.41
C VAL A 200 -4.90 12.49 -8.85
N ARG A 201 -5.85 12.09 -8.00
CA ARG A 201 -6.80 13.01 -7.35
C ARG A 201 -6.18 13.68 -6.13
N ARG A 202 -5.47 12.92 -5.31
CA ARG A 202 -4.82 13.37 -4.07
C ARG A 202 -3.53 12.60 -3.84
N VAL A 203 -2.56 13.25 -3.23
CA VAL A 203 -1.37 12.64 -2.63
C VAL A 203 -1.41 12.93 -1.14
N LEU A 204 -1.38 11.87 -0.34
CA LEU A 204 -1.57 11.88 1.10
C LEU A 204 -0.44 11.12 1.79
N ARG A 205 -0.33 11.28 3.10
CA ARG A 205 0.57 10.53 3.98
C ARG A 205 -0.24 9.93 5.11
N LEU A 206 -0.08 8.63 5.36
CA LEU A 206 -0.61 8.01 6.58
C LEU A 206 0.37 8.19 7.73
N ALA A 207 -0.16 8.48 8.91
CA ALA A 207 0.61 8.41 10.16
C ALA A 207 0.64 6.97 10.73
N ARG A 208 -0.33 6.13 10.35
CA ARG A 208 -0.40 4.73 10.76
C ARG A 208 0.53 3.89 9.90
N PRO A 209 1.43 3.08 10.50
CA PRO A 209 2.24 2.16 9.72
C PRO A 209 1.39 1.02 9.16
N LEU A 210 1.64 0.64 7.91
CA LEU A 210 1.11 -0.54 7.25
C LEU A 210 2.25 -1.50 6.92
N VAL A 211 1.94 -2.79 6.80
CA VAL A 211 2.88 -3.82 6.36
C VAL A 211 2.62 -4.07 4.88
N LEU A 212 3.49 -3.56 4.01
CA LEU A 212 3.30 -3.64 2.56
C LEU A 212 4.51 -4.31 1.93
N ASN A 213 4.33 -4.94 0.78
CA ASN A 213 5.46 -5.38 -0.03
C ASN A 213 6.29 -4.16 -0.49
N ALA A 214 7.57 -4.37 -0.81
CA ALA A 214 8.50 -3.27 -1.10
C ALA A 214 8.17 -2.47 -2.39
N SER A 215 7.32 -3.00 -3.27
CA SER A 215 6.74 -2.28 -4.42
C SER A 215 5.47 -1.47 -4.08
N GLY A 216 4.94 -1.62 -2.86
CA GLY A 216 3.52 -1.40 -2.58
C GLY A 216 2.72 -2.63 -3.03
N GLY A 217 2.02 -3.27 -2.10
CA GLY A 217 1.02 -4.29 -2.42
C GLY A 217 -0.31 -3.62 -2.71
N PHE A 218 -1.01 -4.09 -3.73
CA PHE A 218 -2.33 -3.60 -4.13
C PHE A 218 -3.39 -4.65 -3.81
N GLY A 219 -4.37 -4.28 -2.97
CA GLY A 219 -5.44 -5.16 -2.49
C GLY A 219 -5.35 -5.43 -1.00
N ASP A 220 -6.50 -5.69 -0.38
CA ASP A 220 -6.76 -5.63 1.07
C ASP A 220 -6.01 -6.67 1.94
N GLU A 221 -5.18 -7.51 1.34
CA GLU A 221 -4.19 -8.34 2.03
C GLU A 221 -2.87 -7.56 2.16
N VAL A 222 -2.85 -6.66 3.14
CA VAL A 222 -1.70 -5.90 3.59
C VAL A 222 -0.60 -6.86 4.10
N GLY A 223 0.21 -7.37 3.17
CA GLY A 223 1.59 -7.82 3.34
C GLY A 223 1.83 -8.95 4.35
N HIS A 224 1.70 -10.19 3.90
CA HIS A 224 2.40 -11.34 4.52
C HIS A 224 3.43 -11.96 3.56
N GLY A 225 3.88 -11.18 2.57
CA GLY A 225 4.94 -11.54 1.64
C GLY A 225 6.33 -11.58 2.27
N ALA A 226 7.24 -12.39 1.72
CA ALA A 226 8.64 -12.51 2.18
C ALA A 226 9.46 -11.22 2.02
N ASP A 227 8.92 -10.20 1.34
CA ASP A 227 9.48 -8.88 1.09
C ASP A 227 8.67 -7.75 1.76
N SER A 228 7.76 -8.11 2.67
CA SER A 228 6.96 -7.14 3.40
C SER A 228 7.85 -6.25 4.27
N ILE A 229 7.58 -4.95 4.23
CA ILE A 229 8.18 -3.92 5.04
C ILE A 229 7.08 -3.19 5.82
N ALA A 230 7.34 -2.85 7.08
CA ALA A 230 6.42 -1.99 7.83
C ALA A 230 6.81 -0.52 7.62
N LEU A 231 5.87 0.33 7.24
CA LEU A 231 6.16 1.73 6.89
C LEU A 231 4.95 2.65 7.05
N THR A 232 5.17 3.96 7.13
CA THR A 232 4.14 5.00 7.02
C THR A 232 3.97 5.45 5.55
N PRO A 233 3.02 4.86 4.79
CA PRO A 233 3.01 5.00 3.34
C PRO A 233 2.59 6.39 2.87
N LEU A 234 3.10 6.74 1.69
CA LEU A 234 2.43 7.68 0.79
C LEU A 234 1.17 6.99 0.24
N VAL A 235 0.09 7.75 0.07
CA VAL A 235 -1.11 7.28 -0.61
C VAL A 235 -1.39 8.17 -1.81
N PHE A 236 -1.43 7.56 -2.98
CA PHE A 236 -1.90 8.20 -4.21
C PHE A 236 -3.33 7.74 -4.45
N LEU A 237 -4.30 8.64 -4.28
CA LEU A 237 -5.69 8.35 -4.63
C LEU A 237 -5.87 8.57 -6.13
N LEU A 238 -6.00 7.48 -6.87
CA LEU A 238 -6.16 7.48 -8.33
C LEU A 238 -7.65 7.48 -8.69
N ASP A 239 -8.02 8.12 -9.80
CA ASP A 239 -9.40 8.04 -10.30
C ASP A 239 -9.72 6.59 -10.69
N SER A 240 -10.67 5.97 -9.98
CA SER A 240 -11.05 4.56 -10.16
C SER A 240 -11.73 4.29 -11.50
N ARG A 241 -12.29 5.31 -12.15
CA ARG A 241 -12.99 5.17 -13.44
C ARG A 241 -12.08 4.77 -14.59
N ALA A 242 -10.78 4.99 -14.43
CA ALA A 242 -9.78 4.59 -15.42
C ALA A 242 -9.34 3.13 -15.27
N LEU A 243 -9.77 2.43 -14.21
CA LEU A 243 -9.40 1.04 -13.97
C LEU A 243 -10.35 0.10 -14.73
N GLY A 244 -9.79 -0.91 -15.37
CA GLY A 244 -10.56 -2.00 -15.96
C GLY A 244 -10.63 -3.21 -15.03
N PRO A 245 -11.62 -4.10 -15.19
CA PRO A 245 -11.55 -5.42 -14.58
C PRO A 245 -10.38 -6.21 -15.18
N ASN A 246 -9.65 -6.96 -14.36
CA ASN A 246 -8.56 -7.84 -14.83
C ASN A 246 -8.95 -9.33 -14.85
N GLY A 247 -10.22 -9.64 -14.58
CA GLY A 247 -10.77 -10.99 -14.62
C GLY A 247 -10.57 -11.82 -13.34
N SER A 248 -9.89 -11.31 -12.31
CA SER A 248 -9.80 -11.99 -11.00
C SER A 248 -11.00 -11.63 -10.12
N PHE A 249 -11.61 -12.62 -9.48
CA PHE A 249 -12.78 -12.42 -8.61
C PHE A 249 -12.83 -13.49 -7.51
N SER A 250 -13.24 -13.10 -6.30
CA SER A 250 -13.60 -14.03 -5.24
C SER A 250 -14.84 -13.57 -4.46
N ALA A 251 -15.66 -14.52 -4.05
CA ALA A 251 -16.81 -14.32 -3.17
C ALA A 251 -16.89 -15.48 -2.20
N THR A 252 -17.28 -15.20 -0.96
CA THR A 252 -17.54 -16.22 0.06
C THR A 252 -18.94 -16.03 0.62
N GLY A 253 -19.73 -17.11 0.70
CA GLY A 253 -21.07 -17.07 1.28
C GLY A 253 -22.21 -16.97 0.26
N ALA A 254 -23.39 -17.50 0.60
CA ALA A 254 -24.50 -17.67 -0.33
C ALA A 254 -25.05 -16.34 -0.90
N ALA A 255 -25.02 -15.27 -0.11
CA ALA A 255 -25.45 -13.94 -0.57
C ALA A 255 -24.42 -13.32 -1.54
N ALA A 256 -23.12 -13.56 -1.30
CA ALA A 256 -22.04 -13.09 -2.15
C ALA A 256 -22.01 -13.84 -3.49
N GLU A 257 -22.33 -15.14 -3.50
CA GLU A 257 -22.46 -15.96 -4.72
C GLU A 257 -23.64 -15.52 -5.59
N GLN A 258 -24.79 -15.19 -5.01
CA GLN A 258 -25.92 -14.66 -5.78
C GLN A 258 -25.63 -13.29 -6.40
N LEU A 259 -24.92 -12.41 -5.66
CA LEU A 259 -24.49 -11.12 -6.19
C LEU A 259 -23.38 -11.29 -7.25
N HIS A 260 -22.50 -12.28 -7.10
CA HIS A 260 -21.51 -12.65 -8.11
C HIS A 260 -22.18 -13.03 -9.44
N GLU A 261 -23.16 -13.94 -9.41
CA GLU A 261 -23.93 -14.33 -10.60
C GLU A 261 -24.65 -13.13 -11.23
N GLN A 262 -25.18 -12.20 -10.44
CA GLN A 262 -25.80 -10.98 -10.95
C GLN A 262 -24.79 -10.04 -11.63
N LEU A 263 -23.58 -9.92 -11.08
CA LEU A 263 -22.50 -9.10 -11.64
C LEU A 263 -21.90 -9.70 -12.92
N LEU A 264 -21.83 -11.03 -13.00
CA LEU A 264 -21.38 -11.76 -14.20
C LEU A 264 -22.42 -11.73 -15.33
N ASN A 265 -23.71 -11.87 -15.00
CA ASN A 265 -24.81 -12.00 -15.98
C ASN A 265 -25.44 -10.66 -16.40
N GLY A 266 -25.12 -9.56 -15.72
CA GLY A 266 -25.50 -8.20 -16.11
C GLY A 266 -24.31 -7.44 -16.73
N ALA A 267 -24.58 -6.35 -17.45
CA ALA A 267 -23.58 -5.41 -18.01
C ALA A 267 -22.72 -4.68 -16.93
N GLY A 268 -22.53 -5.27 -15.75
CA GLY A 268 -21.92 -4.69 -14.55
C GLY A 268 -20.45 -5.02 -14.33
N MET A 269 -19.85 -5.93 -15.10
CA MET A 269 -18.39 -6.15 -15.04
C MET A 269 -17.57 -4.93 -15.50
N THR A 270 -18.20 -3.98 -16.22
CA THR A 270 -17.59 -2.72 -16.63
C THR A 270 -17.79 -1.59 -15.61
N ASP A 271 -18.56 -1.80 -14.55
CA ASP A 271 -18.90 -0.73 -13.62
C ASP A 271 -17.85 -0.61 -12.51
N THR A 272 -16.85 0.22 -12.76
CA THR A 272 -15.83 0.69 -11.80
C THR A 272 -16.40 1.23 -10.47
N ALA A 273 -17.73 1.37 -10.36
CA ALA A 273 -18.45 1.66 -9.12
C ALA A 273 -18.06 0.76 -7.93
N ALA A 274 -17.64 -0.50 -8.17
CA ALA A 274 -17.16 -1.41 -7.13
C ALA A 274 -15.91 -0.90 -6.38
N CYS A 275 -15.09 -0.07 -7.02
CA CYS A 275 -13.87 0.50 -6.45
C CYS A 275 -14.09 1.80 -5.68
N GLY A 276 -15.34 2.28 -5.60
CA GLY A 276 -15.63 3.60 -5.06
C GLY A 276 -15.13 4.72 -5.97
N VAL A 277 -14.84 5.89 -5.39
CA VAL A 277 -14.48 7.09 -6.16
C VAL A 277 -13.00 7.27 -6.44
N SER A 278 -12.15 6.57 -5.70
CA SER A 278 -10.72 6.56 -5.94
C SER A 278 -10.14 5.20 -5.54
N PHE A 279 -9.09 4.79 -6.24
CA PHE A 279 -8.30 3.63 -5.90
C PHE A 279 -7.03 4.05 -5.15
N PRO A 280 -6.81 3.59 -3.91
CA PRO A 280 -5.64 3.96 -3.13
C PRO A 280 -4.42 3.13 -3.52
N ALA A 281 -3.37 3.80 -4.02
CA ALA A 281 -2.05 3.21 -4.19
C ALA A 281 -1.15 3.55 -3.01
N PHE A 282 -0.78 2.55 -2.21
CA PHE A 282 0.09 2.72 -1.03
C PHE A 282 1.53 2.47 -1.40
N LEU A 283 2.37 3.51 -1.29
CA LEU A 283 3.77 3.46 -1.70
C LEU A 283 4.72 3.79 -0.55
N PRO A 284 5.88 3.13 -0.50
CA PRO A 284 6.97 3.55 0.36
C PRO A 284 7.44 4.96 0.09
N ASP A 285 7.73 5.68 1.17
CA ASP A 285 8.23 7.05 1.16
C ASP A 285 9.71 7.16 0.84
N THR A 286 10.09 6.50 -0.24
CA THR A 286 11.47 6.28 -0.61
C THR A 286 11.59 6.34 -2.13
N TRP A 287 12.34 5.40 -2.71
CA TRP A 287 12.58 5.26 -4.14
C TRP A 287 11.35 4.75 -4.92
N ALA A 288 10.28 4.32 -4.25
CA ALA A 288 9.20 3.56 -4.86
C ALA A 288 8.31 4.39 -5.79
N VAL A 289 8.07 5.67 -5.48
CA VAL A 289 7.14 6.52 -6.27
C VAL A 289 7.54 6.58 -7.74
N GLU A 290 8.80 6.84 -8.05
CA GLU A 290 9.30 6.95 -9.43
C GLU A 290 9.45 5.61 -10.15
N ARG A 291 9.32 4.50 -9.43
CA ARG A 291 9.29 3.14 -9.98
C ARG A 291 7.87 2.63 -10.23
N VAL A 292 6.87 3.27 -9.63
CA VAL A 292 5.47 2.94 -9.87
C VAL A 292 4.88 3.90 -10.89
N PHE A 293 5.12 5.19 -10.74
CA PHE A 293 4.54 6.22 -11.61
C PHE A 293 5.57 6.88 -12.52
N SER A 294 5.19 6.98 -13.79
CA SER A 294 5.80 7.83 -14.80
C SER A 294 4.93 9.05 -15.06
N LEU A 295 5.55 10.22 -15.19
CA LEU A 295 4.88 11.44 -15.67
C LEU A 295 4.86 11.55 -17.19
N THR A 296 5.51 10.61 -17.87
CA THR A 296 5.55 10.53 -19.33
C THR A 296 4.95 9.21 -19.81
N PRO A 297 4.20 9.20 -20.93
CA PRO A 297 3.65 7.97 -21.49
C PRO A 297 4.75 6.99 -21.91
N PRO A 298 4.43 5.69 -22.05
CA PRO A 298 5.34 4.73 -22.67
C PRO A 298 5.68 5.17 -24.08
N SER A 299 6.96 5.03 -24.48
CA SER A 299 7.37 5.36 -25.84
C SER A 299 6.81 4.33 -26.84
N ALA A 300 6.79 4.70 -28.12
CA ALA A 300 6.37 3.81 -29.21
C ALA A 300 7.23 2.54 -29.33
N ALA A 301 8.44 2.53 -28.76
CA ALA A 301 9.32 1.36 -28.73
C ALA A 301 8.90 0.30 -27.70
N VAL A 302 8.08 0.65 -26.72
CA VAL A 302 7.51 -0.35 -25.80
C VAL A 302 6.45 -1.14 -26.56
N PRO A 303 6.44 -2.49 -26.52
CA PRO A 303 5.36 -3.30 -27.08
C PRO A 303 3.99 -2.93 -26.53
N ALA A 304 2.93 -3.10 -27.33
CA ALA A 304 1.57 -2.80 -26.90
C ALA A 304 1.12 -3.72 -25.76
N GLU A 305 1.47 -4.99 -25.88
CA GLU A 305 1.17 -6.05 -24.93
C GLU A 305 2.46 -6.79 -24.53
N PRO A 306 2.49 -7.41 -23.34
CA PRO A 306 3.61 -8.27 -22.94
C PRO A 306 3.80 -9.44 -23.93
N PRO A 307 4.99 -9.62 -24.51
CA PRO A 307 5.25 -10.78 -25.38
C PRO A 307 5.33 -12.07 -24.55
N ALA A 308 4.94 -13.19 -25.15
CA ALA A 308 5.05 -14.52 -24.51
C ALA A 308 6.50 -14.88 -24.13
N ASP A 309 7.47 -14.44 -24.93
CA ASP A 309 8.90 -14.53 -24.61
C ASP A 309 9.48 -13.11 -24.48
N PRO A 310 9.88 -12.68 -23.27
CA PRO A 310 10.41 -11.35 -23.03
C PRO A 310 11.90 -11.20 -23.40
N ARG A 311 12.58 -12.24 -23.90
CA ARG A 311 14.00 -12.16 -24.29
C ARG A 311 14.22 -11.11 -25.38
N GLY A 312 15.31 -10.37 -25.26
CA GLY A 312 15.66 -9.29 -26.19
C GLY A 312 15.01 -7.93 -25.88
N LEU A 313 14.01 -7.87 -24.99
CA LEU A 313 13.51 -6.59 -24.46
C LEU A 313 14.61 -5.87 -23.69
N THR A 314 14.71 -4.55 -23.83
CA THR A 314 15.56 -3.73 -22.96
C THR A 314 15.02 -3.70 -21.53
N ARG A 315 15.88 -3.41 -20.54
CA ARG A 315 15.46 -3.14 -19.14
C ARG A 315 14.26 -2.19 -19.06
N TRP A 316 14.25 -1.14 -19.89
CA TRP A 316 13.19 -0.14 -19.89
C TRP A 316 11.87 -0.68 -20.43
N GLN A 317 11.89 -1.40 -21.55
CA GLN A 317 10.70 -2.04 -22.09
C GLN A 317 10.15 -3.10 -21.13
N TYR A 318 11.03 -3.87 -20.49
CA TYR A 318 10.63 -4.85 -19.48
C TYR A 318 9.97 -4.18 -18.29
N ALA A 319 10.54 -3.09 -17.75
CA ALA A 319 9.95 -2.37 -16.62
C ALA A 319 8.58 -1.76 -16.96
N TRP A 320 8.40 -1.27 -18.19
CA TRP A 320 7.09 -0.83 -18.64
C TRP A 320 6.06 -1.95 -18.64
N LEU A 321 6.40 -3.12 -19.19
CA LEU A 321 5.45 -4.22 -19.35
C LEU A 321 5.18 -4.98 -18.04
N PHE A 322 6.17 -5.10 -17.16
CA PHE A 322 6.13 -5.99 -16.00
C PHE A 322 6.43 -5.30 -14.66
N GLY A 323 6.67 -3.99 -14.67
CA GLY A 323 6.99 -3.22 -13.47
C GLY A 323 8.48 -3.28 -13.09
N PHE A 324 8.88 -2.50 -12.09
CA PHE A 324 10.21 -2.58 -11.49
C PHE A 324 10.26 -3.66 -10.37
N PRO A 325 11.41 -4.32 -10.15
CA PRO A 325 11.55 -5.44 -9.21
C PRO A 325 11.22 -5.12 -7.76
N SER A 326 10.21 -5.77 -7.17
CA SER A 326 9.77 -5.53 -5.79
C SER A 326 10.88 -5.74 -4.74
N ALA A 327 11.74 -6.74 -4.91
CA ALA A 327 12.71 -7.12 -3.88
C ALA A 327 14.04 -6.35 -3.91
N THR A 328 14.25 -5.49 -4.90
CA THR A 328 15.51 -4.78 -5.06
C THR A 328 15.38 -3.33 -4.60
N PHE A 329 16.08 -2.97 -3.52
CA PHE A 329 16.13 -1.59 -3.02
C PHE A 329 16.95 -0.68 -3.96
N GLY A 330 16.50 0.58 -4.09
CA GLY A 330 17.17 1.60 -4.89
C GLY A 330 16.22 2.37 -5.82
N THR A 331 16.69 3.55 -6.23
CA THR A 331 16.08 4.43 -7.22
C THR A 331 15.95 3.74 -8.57
N ARG A 332 15.05 4.26 -9.41
CA ARG A 332 14.85 3.80 -10.78
C ARG A 332 16.18 3.72 -11.55
N ASP A 333 17.00 4.75 -11.46
CA ASP A 333 18.26 4.87 -12.20
C ASP A 333 19.34 3.91 -11.68
N GLU A 334 19.34 3.58 -10.38
CA GLU A 334 20.19 2.54 -9.81
C GLU A 334 19.77 1.15 -10.30
N LEU A 335 18.47 0.86 -10.37
CA LEU A 335 17.97 -0.42 -10.85
C LEU A 335 18.28 -0.65 -12.33
N LEU A 336 18.16 0.38 -13.16
CA LEU A 336 18.48 0.29 -14.60
C LEU A 336 19.94 -0.06 -14.89
N LYS A 337 20.84 0.03 -13.89
CA LYS A 337 22.26 -0.36 -14.01
C LYS A 337 22.54 -1.80 -13.57
N LYS A 338 21.58 -2.48 -12.93
CA LYS A 338 21.78 -3.84 -12.42
C LYS A 338 21.69 -4.89 -13.54
N SER A 339 22.54 -5.90 -13.47
CA SER A 339 22.52 -7.06 -14.36
C SER A 339 21.43 -8.08 -14.01
N VAL A 340 20.92 -8.05 -12.78
CA VAL A 340 19.88 -8.97 -12.30
C VAL A 340 18.82 -8.19 -11.53
N TRP A 341 17.56 -8.47 -11.84
CA TRP A 341 16.38 -7.95 -11.15
C TRP A 341 15.64 -9.09 -10.46
N GLU A 342 15.35 -8.93 -9.17
CA GLU A 342 14.62 -9.90 -8.36
C GLU A 342 13.22 -9.40 -8.04
N TYR A 343 12.22 -10.17 -8.42
CA TYR A 343 10.82 -10.01 -8.05
C TYR A 343 10.51 -11.03 -6.94
N ARG A 344 9.92 -10.57 -5.85
CA ARG A 344 9.45 -11.44 -4.75
C ARG A 344 7.93 -11.32 -4.59
N ASN A 345 7.22 -11.30 -5.71
CA ASN A 345 5.77 -11.27 -5.70
C ASN A 345 5.28 -12.68 -5.36
N ILE A 346 4.76 -12.88 -4.14
CA ILE A 346 4.12 -14.15 -3.80
C ILE A 346 2.88 -14.31 -4.68
N PRO A 347 2.65 -15.48 -5.32
CA PRO A 347 3.33 -16.76 -5.05
C PRO A 347 4.54 -17.10 -5.92
N PHE A 348 4.93 -16.27 -6.89
CA PHE A 348 5.99 -16.59 -7.86
C PHE A 348 7.15 -15.59 -7.78
N PRO A 349 8.20 -15.87 -7.00
CA PRO A 349 9.46 -15.14 -7.15
C PRO A 349 9.94 -15.28 -8.59
N ALA A 350 10.56 -14.25 -9.14
CA ALA A 350 11.13 -14.32 -10.48
C ALA A 350 12.45 -13.56 -10.52
N SER A 351 13.41 -14.10 -11.26
CA SER A 351 14.69 -13.45 -11.52
C SER A 351 14.81 -13.15 -13.00
N VAL A 352 15.17 -11.92 -13.33
CA VAL A 352 15.40 -11.48 -14.70
C VAL A 352 16.86 -11.11 -14.84
N THR A 353 17.57 -11.78 -15.74
CA THR A 353 18.96 -11.46 -16.05
C THR A 353 19.04 -10.63 -17.32
N PHE A 354 19.98 -9.69 -17.35
CA PHE A 354 20.22 -8.82 -18.48
C PHE A 354 21.65 -8.99 -19.00
N ASP A 355 21.78 -9.06 -20.32
CA ASP A 355 23.08 -9.13 -20.99
C ASP A 355 23.86 -7.81 -20.88
N ALA A 356 25.08 -7.81 -21.44
CA ALA A 356 25.96 -6.63 -21.46
C ALA A 356 25.37 -5.45 -22.24
N ALA A 357 24.45 -5.71 -23.19
CA ALA A 357 23.72 -4.68 -23.94
C ALA A 357 22.47 -4.18 -23.18
N GLY A 358 22.16 -4.77 -22.02
CA GLY A 358 21.01 -4.43 -21.20
C GLY A 358 19.67 -4.97 -21.70
N LYS A 359 19.72 -6.05 -22.48
CA LYS A 359 18.54 -6.79 -22.93
C LYS A 359 18.31 -8.00 -22.06
N VAL A 360 17.05 -8.40 -21.91
CA VAL A 360 16.65 -9.60 -21.17
C VAL A 360 17.32 -10.82 -21.82
N GLY A 361 18.17 -11.49 -21.04
CA GLY A 361 18.83 -12.73 -21.42
C GLY A 361 18.02 -13.95 -20.98
N SER A 362 17.60 -13.99 -19.71
CA SER A 362 16.74 -15.03 -19.17
C SER A 362 15.71 -14.46 -18.19
N VAL A 363 14.58 -15.17 -18.08
CA VAL A 363 13.60 -15.01 -17.02
C VAL A 363 13.44 -16.36 -16.35
N GLU A 364 13.74 -16.42 -15.06
CA GLU A 364 13.62 -17.61 -14.23
C GLU A 364 12.46 -17.42 -13.28
N VAL A 365 11.40 -18.20 -13.49
CA VAL A 365 10.30 -18.36 -12.53
C VAL A 365 10.49 -19.74 -11.91
N PRO A 366 10.86 -19.87 -10.63
CA PRO A 366 10.98 -21.16 -9.98
C PRO A 366 9.65 -21.89 -10.11
N ARG A 367 9.68 -23.10 -10.68
CA ARG A 367 8.49 -23.96 -10.72
C ARG A 367 8.09 -24.26 -9.27
N LEU A 368 6.84 -24.02 -8.92
CA LEU A 368 6.29 -24.57 -7.68
C LEU A 368 6.34 -26.11 -7.79
N PRO A 369 6.75 -26.81 -6.72
CA PRO A 369 6.73 -28.27 -6.68
C PRO A 369 5.32 -28.85 -6.85
#